data_AF-A0AAJ1MKA0-F1
#
_entry.id   AF-A0AAJ1MKA0-F1
#
_cell.length_a   1.000
_cell.length_b   1.000
_cell.length_c   1.000
_cell.angle_alpha   90.00
_cell.angle_beta   90.00
_cell.angle_gamma   90.00
#
_symmetry.space_group_name_H-M   'P 1'
#
loop_
_entity.id
_entity.type
_entity.pdbx_description
1 polymer ?
#
loop_
_entity_poly.entity_id
_entity_poly.type
_entity_poly.pdbx_seq_one_letter_code
_entity_poly.pdbx_strand_id
1 'polypeptide(L)'
;MGSNTVFRVQRRVSLISGIIGIAVAITNFTYFVSAHSVIESFIAPAVSLIVLVSILVLFTAFWDHAVSRIVQLALVYLMGAVSILDVYNSIAGIGMMLIFAVIAFKYGYFKKHSIVKFIIFLISIYLLTFISVQNHPHKKGFMLGFDAILYTTMFITVLYSVYLDEIKEYSKRADVAERTVNELIIQRQKLNDELDNLTNQIINFEKSTKPLDFEMIKITPREQEVIKVLVVNGGATEKEIAEALNISPETVKTHMKNIRRKLGVDRKTEIIDLCRNNFKIVSRSYVLDD
;
A
#
# COMPACT_ATOMS: atom_id res chain seq x y z
N MET A 1 2.84 10.63 -6.78
CA MET A 1 3.68 10.74 -5.56
C MET A 1 2.79 11.15 -4.41
N GLY A 2 2.44 10.22 -3.52
CA GLY A 2 1.65 10.53 -2.32
C GLY A 2 2.42 11.46 -1.37
N SER A 3 1.73 12.32 -0.62
CA SER A 3 2.33 13.35 0.25
C SER A 3 3.44 12.80 1.16
N ASN A 4 3.24 11.59 1.70
CA ASN A 4 4.19 10.88 2.56
C ASN A 4 5.57 10.63 1.91
N THR A 5 5.62 10.44 0.59
CA THR A 5 6.90 10.22 -0.12
C THR A 5 7.69 11.51 -0.28
N VAL A 6 7.00 12.62 -0.52
CA VAL A 6 7.62 13.94 -0.68
C VAL A 6 8.17 14.42 0.66
N PHE A 7 7.40 14.24 1.74
CA PHE A 7 7.82 14.60 3.09
C PHE A 7 9.05 13.80 3.56
N ARG A 8 9.08 12.48 3.32
CA ARG A 8 10.23 11.64 3.68
C ARG A 8 11.51 12.13 2.99
N VAL A 9 11.40 12.53 1.72
CA VAL A 9 12.54 13.05 0.98
C VAL A 9 12.94 14.42 1.50
N GLN A 10 11.97 15.31 1.73
CA GLN A 10 12.23 16.61 2.34
C GLN A 10 13.01 16.48 3.64
N ARG A 11 12.52 15.66 4.57
CA ARG A 11 13.18 15.41 5.85
C ARG A 11 14.61 14.91 5.69
N ARG A 12 14.86 13.97 4.77
CA ARG A 12 16.23 13.46 4.49
C ARG A 12 17.14 14.55 3.95
N VAL A 13 16.67 15.32 2.97
CA VAL A 13 17.43 16.43 2.39
C VAL A 13 17.75 17.47 3.47
N SER A 14 16.75 17.85 4.28
CA SER A 14 16.94 18.81 5.38
C SER A 14 18.00 18.35 6.39
N LEU A 15 17.97 17.08 6.80
CA LEU A 15 18.96 16.51 7.72
C LEU A 15 20.37 16.50 7.11
N ILE A 16 20.51 16.00 5.88
CA ILE A 16 21.82 15.91 5.20
C ILE A 16 22.39 17.31 4.98
N SER A 17 21.62 18.22 4.39
CA SER A 17 22.06 19.60 4.13
C SER A 17 22.39 20.36 5.41
N GLY A 18 21.59 20.17 6.46
CA GLY A 18 21.85 20.77 7.77
C GLY A 18 23.14 20.28 8.43
N ILE A 19 23.38 18.96 8.40
CA ILE A 19 24.62 18.37 8.95
C ILE A 19 25.85 18.85 8.18
N ILE A 20 25.79 18.83 6.84
CA ILE A 20 26.88 19.33 6.00
C ILE A 20 27.13 20.81 6.25
N GLY A 21 26.07 21.62 6.36
CA GLY A 21 26.19 23.04 6.65
C GLY A 21 26.85 23.32 7.99
N ILE A 22 26.52 22.56 9.04
CA ILE A 22 27.21 22.64 10.34
C ILE A 22 28.68 22.25 10.20
N ALA A 23 29.00 21.18 9.45
CA ALA A 23 30.39 20.79 9.22
C ALA A 23 31.19 21.89 8.49
N VAL A 24 30.60 22.54 7.49
CA VAL A 24 31.21 23.69 6.81
C VAL A 24 31.44 24.86 7.78
N ALA A 25 30.45 25.17 8.62
CA ALA A 25 30.60 26.22 9.64
C ALA A 25 31.73 25.92 10.63
N ILE A 26 31.90 24.66 11.03
CA ILE A 26 33.02 24.23 11.90
C ILE A 26 34.35 24.44 11.18
N THR A 27 34.48 24.02 9.93
CA THR A 27 35.70 24.25 9.13
C THR A 27 36.03 25.73 9.03
N ASN A 28 35.04 26.57 8.71
CA ASN A 28 35.22 28.02 8.65
C ASN A 28 35.63 28.58 10.01
N PHE A 29 34.99 28.16 11.10
CA PHE A 29 35.34 28.59 12.44
C PHE A 29 36.78 28.23 12.81
N THR A 30 37.23 27.01 12.51
CA THR A 30 38.63 26.61 12.76
C THR A 30 39.63 27.45 11.98
N TYR A 31 39.28 27.83 10.74
CA TYR A 31 40.09 28.74 9.94
C TYR A 31 40.16 30.14 10.57
N PHE A 32 39.02 30.72 10.99
CA PHE A 32 39.00 32.06 11.58
C PHE A 32 39.68 32.14 12.95
N VAL A 33 39.51 31.12 13.80
CA VAL A 33 40.15 31.05 15.14
C VAL A 33 41.67 31.03 15.06
N SER A 34 42.24 30.57 13.94
CA SER A 34 43.70 30.62 13.73
C SER A 34 44.26 32.04 13.61
N ALA A 35 43.41 33.03 13.28
CA ALA A 35 43.80 34.40 13.01
C ALA A 35 43.07 35.47 13.86
N HIS A 36 41.96 35.11 14.51
CA HIS A 36 41.10 36.04 15.26
C HIS A 36 40.71 35.44 16.61
N SER A 37 40.14 36.27 17.50
CA SER A 37 39.58 35.76 18.76
C SER A 37 38.41 34.79 18.52
N VAL A 38 38.10 33.97 19.52
CA VAL A 38 36.98 33.01 19.48
C VAL A 38 35.65 33.72 19.18
N ILE A 39 35.42 34.88 19.80
CA ILE A 39 34.18 35.64 19.64
C ILE A 39 34.08 36.24 18.23
N GLU A 40 35.15 36.86 17.73
CA GLU A 40 35.19 37.41 16.37
C GLU A 40 35.00 36.32 15.31
N SER A 41 35.63 35.16 15.53
CA SER A 41 35.50 34.00 14.64
C SER A 41 34.08 33.44 14.61
N PHE A 42 33.36 33.50 15.73
CA PHE A 42 31.97 33.05 15.80
C PHE A 42 31.02 34.04 15.12
N ILE A 43 31.25 35.33 15.30
CA ILE A 43 30.41 36.40 14.72
C ILE A 43 30.65 36.54 13.21
N ALA A 44 31.84 36.15 12.73
CA ALA A 44 32.20 36.18 11.31
C ALA A 44 31.05 35.67 10.43
N PRO A 45 30.60 36.44 9.40
CA PRO A 45 29.45 36.06 8.58
C PRO A 45 29.58 34.68 7.93
N ALA A 46 30.81 34.29 7.56
CA ALA A 46 31.12 32.97 7.01
C ALA A 46 30.87 31.79 7.99
N VAL A 47 30.69 32.06 9.29
CA VAL A 47 30.36 31.07 10.32
C VAL A 47 28.92 31.26 10.78
N SER A 48 28.58 32.45 11.29
CA SER A 48 27.28 32.72 11.91
C SER A 48 26.10 32.56 10.95
N LEU A 49 26.23 33.03 9.69
CA LEU A 49 25.17 32.91 8.69
C LEU A 49 24.98 31.47 8.23
N ILE A 50 26.07 30.71 8.08
CA ILE A 50 26.00 29.29 7.71
C ILE A 50 25.33 28.49 8.83
N VAL A 51 25.68 28.74 10.09
CA VAL A 51 25.01 28.12 11.25
C VAL A 51 23.52 28.44 11.24
N LEU A 52 23.14 29.72 11.09
CA LEU A 52 21.75 30.15 11.06
C LEU A 52 20.97 29.44 9.95
N VAL A 53 21.49 29.45 8.71
CA VAL A 53 20.82 28.81 7.58
C VAL A 53 20.73 27.29 7.78
N SER A 54 21.77 26.65 8.34
CA SER A 54 21.76 25.22 8.62
C SER A 54 20.68 24.86 9.64
N ILE A 55 20.50 25.67 10.69
CA ILE A 55 19.44 25.49 11.68
C ILE A 55 18.05 25.66 11.04
N LEU A 56 17.87 26.70 10.22
CA LEU A 56 16.61 26.93 9.51
C LEU A 56 16.27 25.77 8.57
N VAL A 57 17.24 25.26 7.82
CA VAL A 57 17.08 24.08 6.98
C VAL A 57 16.74 22.84 7.82
N LEU A 58 17.41 22.61 8.96
CA LEU A 58 17.06 21.51 9.86
C LEU A 58 15.64 21.63 10.40
N PHE A 59 15.17 22.84 10.71
CA PHE A 59 13.81 23.05 11.19
C PHE A 59 12.76 22.62 10.15
N THR A 60 13.04 22.79 8.86
CA THR A 60 12.15 22.29 7.79
C THR A 60 11.98 20.77 7.78
N ALA A 61 12.84 20.01 8.47
CA ALA A 61 12.75 18.55 8.58
C ALA A 61 11.56 18.06 9.42
N PHE A 62 11.06 18.92 10.32
CA PHE A 62 10.05 18.55 11.30
C PHE A 62 8.62 18.92 10.86
N TRP A 63 8.47 19.70 9.79
CA TRP A 63 7.18 20.23 9.38
C TRP A 63 6.82 19.83 7.95
N ASP A 64 5.84 18.94 7.80
CA ASP A 64 5.29 18.51 6.50
C ASP A 64 4.33 19.56 5.92
N HIS A 65 4.89 20.65 5.41
CA HIS A 65 4.11 21.69 4.75
C HIS A 65 4.78 22.17 3.46
N ALA A 66 3.95 22.68 2.55
CA ALA A 66 4.43 23.32 1.32
C ALA A 66 5.34 24.51 1.61
N VAL A 67 5.07 25.25 2.69
CA VAL A 67 5.88 26.38 3.13
C VAL A 67 7.30 25.93 3.46
N SER A 68 7.48 24.85 4.24
CA SER A 68 8.80 24.31 4.57
C SER A 68 9.63 23.98 3.32
N ARG A 69 8.99 23.45 2.28
CA ARG A 69 9.63 23.15 0.99
C ARG A 69 10.07 24.41 0.25
N ILE A 70 9.22 25.43 0.23
CA ILE A 70 9.56 26.74 -0.39
C ILE A 70 10.71 27.39 0.36
N VAL A 71 10.64 27.42 1.70
CA VAL A 71 11.70 27.99 2.55
C VAL A 71 13.02 27.26 2.30
N GLN A 72 13.02 25.93 2.27
CA GLN A 72 14.23 25.17 1.99
C GLN A 72 14.83 25.49 0.62
N LEU A 73 13.99 25.55 -0.43
CA LEU A 73 14.45 25.93 -1.77
C LEU A 73 14.98 27.36 -1.81
N ALA A 74 14.30 28.30 -1.17
CA ALA A 74 14.73 29.69 -1.08
C ALA A 74 16.10 29.80 -0.38
N LEU A 75 16.29 29.11 0.75
CA LEU A 75 17.55 29.12 1.50
C LEU A 75 18.70 28.56 0.65
N VAL A 76 18.51 27.41 0.00
CA VAL A 76 19.54 26.81 -0.86
C VAL A 76 19.89 27.74 -2.04
N TYR A 77 18.87 28.32 -2.68
CA TYR A 77 19.08 29.27 -3.79
C TYR A 77 19.84 30.51 -3.33
N LEU A 78 19.43 31.11 -2.21
CA LEU A 78 20.07 32.31 -1.67
C LEU A 78 21.53 32.05 -1.28
N MET A 79 21.83 30.91 -0.66
CA MET A 79 23.22 30.52 -0.37
C MET A 79 24.06 30.39 -1.64
N GLY A 80 23.52 29.73 -2.67
CA GLY A 80 24.18 29.64 -3.96
C GLY A 80 24.39 31.01 -4.59
N ALA A 81 23.37 31.88 -4.55
CA ALA A 81 23.42 33.21 -5.12
C ALA A 81 24.46 34.09 -4.45
N VAL A 82 24.50 34.10 -3.11
CA VAL A 82 25.54 34.83 -2.34
C VAL A 82 26.93 34.33 -2.71
N SER A 83 27.11 33.01 -2.81
CA SER A 83 28.41 32.41 -3.16
C SER A 83 28.86 32.76 -4.58
N ILE A 84 27.93 32.81 -5.54
CA ILE A 84 28.21 33.23 -6.93
C ILE A 84 28.51 34.74 -6.98
N LEU A 85 27.78 35.55 -6.22
CA LEU A 85 27.99 37.00 -6.19
C LEU A 85 29.37 37.36 -5.63
N ASP A 86 29.81 36.65 -4.58
CA ASP A 86 31.15 36.79 -4.00
C ASP A 86 32.23 36.41 -5.03
N VAL A 87 32.11 35.25 -5.66
CA VAL A 87 33.03 34.78 -6.71
C VAL A 87 32.25 34.09 -7.83
N TYR A 88 32.29 34.66 -9.05
CA TYR A 88 31.45 34.21 -10.18
C TYR A 88 31.62 32.72 -10.55
N ASN A 89 32.82 32.16 -10.36
CA ASN A 89 33.12 30.74 -10.62
C ASN A 89 33.15 29.90 -9.34
N SER A 90 32.43 30.32 -8.29
CA SER A 90 32.33 29.61 -7.03
C SER A 90 31.77 28.20 -7.25
N ILE A 91 32.61 27.19 -6.99
CA ILE A 91 32.22 25.77 -7.02
C ILE A 91 31.06 25.53 -6.05
N ALA A 92 31.11 26.15 -4.86
CA ALA A 92 30.05 26.07 -3.87
C ALA A 92 28.74 26.69 -4.39
N GLY A 93 28.83 27.84 -5.07
CA GLY A 93 27.68 28.53 -5.65
C GLY A 93 26.99 27.70 -6.74
N ILE A 94 27.76 27.18 -7.70
CA ILE A 94 27.24 26.30 -8.76
C ILE A 94 26.68 25.01 -8.17
N GLY A 95 27.37 24.40 -7.20
CA GLY A 95 26.92 23.21 -6.50
C GLY A 95 25.57 23.41 -5.81
N MET A 96 25.37 24.53 -5.12
CA MET A 96 24.08 24.87 -4.50
C MET A 96 22.96 25.07 -5.54
N MET A 97 23.27 25.65 -6.70
CA MET A 97 22.30 25.78 -7.80
C MET A 97 21.88 24.40 -8.35
N LEU A 98 22.82 23.47 -8.50
CA LEU A 98 22.52 22.10 -8.89
C LEU A 98 21.62 21.41 -7.84
N ILE A 99 21.99 21.51 -6.56
CA ILE A 99 21.19 20.96 -5.45
C ILE A 99 19.78 21.56 -5.45
N PHE A 100 19.64 22.88 -5.63
CA PHE A 100 18.35 23.55 -5.77
C PHE A 100 17.52 22.93 -6.88
N ALA A 101 18.10 22.75 -8.08
CA ALA A 101 17.39 22.17 -9.21
C ALA A 101 16.88 20.77 -8.89
N VAL A 102 17.74 19.90 -8.34
CA VAL A 102 17.37 18.51 -7.97
C VAL A 102 16.23 18.49 -6.95
N ILE A 103 16.32 19.28 -5.88
CA ILE A 103 15.29 19.34 -4.84
C ILE A 103 13.98 19.89 -5.43
N ALA A 104 14.04 20.93 -6.25
CA ALA A 104 12.87 21.54 -6.87
C ALA A 104 12.17 20.58 -7.85
N PHE A 105 12.92 19.78 -8.61
CA PHE A 105 12.38 18.68 -9.42
C PHE A 105 11.68 17.65 -8.53
N LYS A 106 12.33 17.25 -7.43
CA LYS A 106 11.80 16.25 -6.51
C LYS A 106 10.51 16.69 -5.80
N TYR A 107 10.41 17.96 -5.44
CA TYR A 107 9.20 18.55 -4.88
C TYR A 107 8.12 18.82 -5.92
N GLY A 108 8.43 18.64 -7.21
CA GLY A 108 7.49 18.77 -8.30
C GLY A 108 7.24 20.21 -8.75
N TYR A 109 8.08 21.19 -8.37
CA TYR A 109 7.93 22.57 -8.83
C TYR A 109 8.12 22.72 -10.34
N PHE A 110 8.88 21.82 -10.96
CA PHE A 110 9.05 21.73 -12.40
C PHE A 110 7.97 20.89 -13.11
N LYS A 111 6.94 20.36 -12.44
CA LYS A 111 5.93 19.50 -13.12
C LYS A 111 5.17 20.21 -14.25
N LYS A 112 4.75 21.46 -14.02
CA LYS A 112 4.03 22.27 -15.01
C LYS A 112 4.98 23.29 -15.63
N HIS A 113 5.00 23.35 -16.96
CA HIS A 113 5.90 24.21 -17.76
C HIS A 113 7.39 24.01 -17.42
N SER A 114 7.83 22.75 -17.36
CA SER A 114 9.19 22.36 -16.94
C SER A 114 10.27 23.11 -17.68
N ILE A 115 10.17 23.16 -19.02
CA ILE A 115 11.17 23.79 -19.90
C ILE A 115 11.28 25.30 -19.61
N VAL A 116 10.15 26.00 -19.51
CA VAL A 116 10.14 27.47 -19.28
C VAL A 116 10.74 27.82 -17.92
N LYS A 117 10.32 27.13 -16.86
CA LYS A 117 10.87 27.35 -15.51
C LYS A 117 12.37 27.04 -15.45
N PHE A 118 12.80 26.02 -16.19
CA PHE A 118 14.19 25.63 -16.28
C PHE A 118 15.04 26.69 -17.00
N ILE A 119 14.55 27.22 -18.11
CA ILE A 119 15.17 28.33 -18.82
C ILE A 119 15.28 29.57 -17.91
N ILE A 120 14.20 29.91 -17.19
CA ILE A 120 14.22 31.04 -16.22
C ILE A 120 15.29 30.82 -15.15
N PHE A 121 15.42 29.60 -14.64
CA PHE A 121 16.44 29.25 -13.66
C PHE A 121 17.87 29.36 -14.22
N LEU A 122 18.12 28.90 -15.45
CA LEU A 122 19.43 29.07 -16.09
C LEU A 122 19.75 30.55 -16.34
N ILE A 123 18.75 31.34 -16.76
CA ILE A 123 18.89 32.79 -16.92
C ILE A 123 19.21 33.44 -15.57
N SER A 124 18.59 33.01 -14.47
CA SER A 124 18.86 33.60 -13.16
C SER A 124 20.30 33.32 -12.68
N ILE A 125 20.83 32.12 -12.94
CA ILE A 125 22.25 31.81 -12.70
C ILE A 125 23.14 32.72 -13.54
N TYR A 126 22.84 32.84 -14.84
CA TYR A 126 23.62 33.71 -15.73
C TYR A 126 23.66 35.15 -15.24
N LEU A 127 22.50 35.71 -14.87
CA LEU A 127 22.42 37.07 -14.34
C LEU A 127 23.25 37.24 -13.06
N LEU A 128 23.22 36.28 -12.14
CA LEU A 128 24.06 36.31 -10.93
C LEU A 128 25.55 36.31 -11.28
N THR A 129 25.97 35.42 -12.19
CA THR A 129 27.37 35.36 -12.64
C THR A 129 27.80 36.65 -13.34
N PHE A 130 26.93 37.20 -14.19
CA PHE A 130 27.17 38.45 -14.91
C PHE A 130 27.34 39.62 -13.94
N ILE A 131 26.45 39.75 -12.96
CA ILE A 131 26.55 40.77 -11.90
C ILE A 131 27.85 40.61 -11.11
N SER A 132 28.21 39.38 -10.73
CA SER A 132 29.47 39.12 -10.03
C SER A 132 30.69 39.56 -10.85
N VAL A 133 30.75 39.21 -12.14
CA VAL A 133 31.85 39.60 -13.04
C VAL A 133 31.99 41.12 -13.14
N GLN A 134 30.88 41.86 -13.25
CA GLN A 134 30.93 43.34 -13.33
C GLN A 134 31.50 43.98 -12.06
N ASN A 135 31.28 43.36 -10.90
CA ASN A 135 31.79 43.85 -9.62
C ASN A 135 33.28 43.54 -9.40
N HIS A 136 33.90 42.70 -10.24
CA HIS A 136 35.31 42.30 -10.14
C HIS A 136 36.18 42.97 -11.21
N PRO A 137 36.99 44.00 -10.86
CA PRO A 137 37.58 44.94 -11.83
C PRO A 137 38.65 44.36 -12.77
N HIS A 138 39.17 43.15 -12.53
CA HIS A 138 40.32 42.60 -13.23
C HIS A 138 40.00 41.62 -14.39
N LYS A 139 38.73 41.28 -14.64
CA LYS A 139 38.33 40.41 -15.75
C LYS A 139 37.09 40.96 -16.44
N LYS A 140 37.24 41.57 -17.61
CA LYS A 140 36.12 42.11 -18.41
C LYS A 140 35.94 41.27 -19.67
N GLY A 141 34.73 40.77 -19.88
CA GLY A 141 34.37 39.99 -21.06
C GLY A 141 32.99 39.37 -20.91
N PHE A 142 32.13 39.53 -21.93
CA PHE A 142 30.75 39.01 -21.92
C PHE A 142 30.67 37.49 -21.77
N MET A 143 31.73 36.76 -22.16
CA MET A 143 31.77 35.30 -22.05
C MET A 143 32.19 34.77 -20.67
N LEU A 144 32.62 35.63 -19.73
CA LEU A 144 32.93 35.21 -18.37
C LEU A 144 31.63 34.86 -17.63
N GLY A 145 31.50 33.61 -17.16
CA GLY A 145 30.27 33.06 -16.59
C GLY A 145 29.47 32.17 -17.56
N PHE A 146 29.80 32.17 -18.86
CA PHE A 146 29.18 31.25 -19.82
C PHE A 146 29.54 29.78 -19.52
N ASP A 147 30.75 29.55 -19.02
CA ASP A 147 31.22 28.27 -18.49
C ASP A 147 30.30 27.72 -17.39
N ALA A 148 29.84 28.57 -16.45
CA ALA A 148 28.90 28.15 -15.42
C ALA A 148 27.57 27.66 -16.01
N ILE A 149 27.04 28.31 -17.05
CA ILE A 149 25.84 27.84 -17.78
C ILE A 149 26.12 26.51 -18.45
N LEU A 150 27.24 26.38 -19.16
CA LEU A 150 27.61 25.16 -19.89
C LEU A 150 27.73 23.98 -18.93
N TYR A 151 28.46 24.13 -17.82
CA TYR A 151 28.61 23.06 -16.82
C TYR A 151 27.29 22.73 -16.13
N THR A 152 26.48 23.73 -15.79
CA THR A 152 25.14 23.52 -15.21
C THR A 152 24.24 22.77 -16.17
N THR A 153 24.23 23.15 -17.45
CA THR A 153 23.43 22.52 -18.50
C THR A 153 23.89 21.09 -18.77
N MET A 154 25.21 20.87 -18.86
CA MET A 154 25.81 19.54 -19.02
C MET A 154 25.40 18.64 -17.86
N PHE A 155 25.59 19.09 -16.62
CA PHE A 155 25.24 18.31 -15.43
C PHE A 155 23.76 17.96 -15.39
N ILE A 156 22.88 18.92 -15.67
CA ILE A 156 21.43 18.69 -15.63
C ILE A 156 20.99 17.77 -16.77
N THR A 157 21.60 17.87 -17.94
CA THR A 157 21.34 16.95 -19.07
C THR A 157 21.75 15.52 -18.72
N VAL A 158 22.94 15.33 -18.16
CA VAL A 158 23.42 14.01 -17.69
C VAL A 158 22.49 13.47 -16.61
N LEU A 159 22.15 14.29 -15.62
CA LEU A 159 21.24 13.92 -14.54
C LEU A 159 19.88 13.49 -15.11
N TYR A 160 19.33 14.27 -16.03
CA TYR A 160 18.06 13.95 -16.69
C TYR A 160 18.15 12.63 -17.46
N SER A 161 19.23 12.40 -18.19
CA SER A 161 19.45 11.14 -18.92
C SER A 161 19.48 9.94 -17.96
N VAL A 162 20.25 10.02 -16.88
CA VAL A 162 20.35 8.95 -15.87
C VAL A 162 19.00 8.67 -15.21
N TYR A 163 18.27 9.72 -14.82
CA TYR A 163 16.97 9.55 -14.19
C TYR A 163 15.87 9.08 -15.15
N LEU A 164 15.91 9.48 -16.42
CA LEU A 164 14.91 9.07 -17.39
C LEU A 164 14.88 7.56 -17.58
N ASP A 165 16.05 6.94 -17.69
CA ASP A 165 16.15 5.50 -17.91
C ASP A 165 15.65 4.74 -16.68
N GLU A 166 16.01 5.19 -15.47
CA GLU A 166 15.50 4.63 -14.21
C GLU A 166 13.98 4.78 -14.11
N ILE A 167 13.43 5.97 -14.44
CA ILE A 167 11.99 6.24 -14.39
C ILE A 167 11.22 5.31 -15.35
N LYS A 168 11.73 5.10 -16.57
CA LYS A 168 11.11 4.20 -17.56
C LYS A 168 11.14 2.74 -17.08
N GLU A 169 12.22 2.32 -16.43
CA GLU A 169 12.30 0.98 -15.87
C GLU A 169 11.31 0.78 -14.72
N TYR A 170 11.22 1.75 -13.81
CA TYR A 170 10.23 1.71 -12.72
C TYR A 170 8.80 1.73 -13.23
N SER A 171 8.48 2.51 -14.27
CA SER A 171 7.13 2.52 -14.83
C SER A 171 6.78 1.15 -15.42
N LYS A 172 7.71 0.52 -16.15
CA LYS A 172 7.50 -0.82 -16.70
C LYS A 172 7.27 -1.87 -15.60
N ARG A 173 8.05 -1.84 -14.53
CA ARG A 173 7.88 -2.75 -13.38
C ARG A 173 6.54 -2.51 -12.66
N ALA A 174 6.12 -1.25 -12.53
CA ALA A 174 4.83 -0.90 -11.95
C ALA A 174 3.66 -1.44 -12.79
N ASP A 175 3.72 -1.30 -14.12
CA ASP A 175 2.70 -1.82 -15.04
C ASP A 175 2.58 -3.35 -14.94
N VAL A 176 3.71 -4.06 -14.83
CA VAL A 176 3.72 -5.52 -14.65
C VAL A 176 3.09 -5.89 -13.29
N ALA A 177 3.47 -5.20 -12.21
CA ALA A 177 2.91 -5.45 -10.89
C ALA A 177 1.39 -5.20 -10.86
N GLU A 178 0.91 -4.15 -11.50
CA GLU A 178 -0.53 -3.84 -11.60
C GLU A 178 -1.29 -4.95 -12.34
N ARG A 179 -0.73 -5.48 -13.43
CA ARG A 179 -1.33 -6.63 -14.15
C ARG A 179 -1.40 -7.87 -13.26
N THR A 180 -0.31 -8.22 -12.57
CA THR A 180 -0.30 -9.36 -11.64
C THR A 180 -1.32 -9.21 -10.53
N VAL A 181 -1.46 -8.01 -9.94
CA VAL A 181 -2.48 -7.74 -8.92
C VAL A 181 -3.90 -7.94 -9.49
N ASN A 182 -4.17 -7.45 -10.69
CA ASN A 182 -5.47 -7.63 -11.33
C ASN A 182 -5.77 -9.11 -11.63
N GLU A 183 -4.77 -9.88 -12.08
CA GLU A 183 -4.91 -11.33 -12.27
C GLU A 183 -5.23 -12.06 -10.95
N LEU A 184 -4.54 -11.71 -9.86
CA LEU A 184 -4.79 -12.29 -8.53
C LEU A 184 -6.19 -11.95 -8.00
N ILE A 185 -6.68 -10.72 -8.25
CA ILE A 185 -8.04 -10.32 -7.90
C ILE A 185 -9.06 -11.21 -8.62
N ILE A 186 -8.87 -11.45 -9.92
CA ILE A 186 -9.74 -12.33 -10.72
C ILE A 186 -9.68 -13.77 -10.22
N GLN A 187 -8.49 -14.29 -9.92
CA GLN A 187 -8.33 -15.65 -9.37
C GLN A 187 -9.02 -15.80 -8.01
N ARG A 188 -8.84 -14.82 -7.11
CA ARG A 188 -9.51 -14.81 -5.81
C ARG A 188 -11.04 -14.83 -5.97
N GLN A 189 -11.56 -14.05 -6.91
CA GLN A 189 -13.00 -14.02 -7.17
C GLN A 189 -13.52 -15.39 -7.63
N LYS A 190 -12.85 -16.02 -8.60
CA LYS A 190 -13.20 -17.39 -9.04
C LYS A 190 -13.15 -18.40 -7.90
N LEU A 191 -12.13 -18.33 -7.05
CA LEU A 191 -12.00 -19.22 -5.91
C LEU A 191 -13.14 -19.03 -4.89
N ASN A 192 -13.55 -17.78 -4.65
CA ASN A 192 -14.70 -17.49 -3.80
C ASN A 192 -16.00 -18.03 -4.41
N ASP A 193 -16.21 -17.87 -5.72
CA ASP A 193 -17.39 -18.41 -6.41
C ASP A 193 -17.44 -19.95 -6.32
N GLU A 194 -16.28 -20.61 -6.44
CA GLU A 194 -16.15 -22.06 -6.26
C GLU A 194 -16.44 -22.47 -4.81
N LEU A 195 -15.91 -21.74 -3.83
CA LEU A 195 -16.18 -21.98 -2.41
C LEU A 195 -17.67 -21.85 -2.08
N ASP A 196 -18.36 -20.86 -2.66
CA ASP A 196 -19.80 -20.67 -2.50
C ASP A 196 -20.60 -21.85 -3.10
N ASN A 197 -20.17 -22.36 -4.26
CA ASN A 197 -20.78 -23.55 -4.86
C ASN A 197 -20.59 -24.79 -3.96
N LEU A 198 -19.37 -25.06 -3.50
CA LEU A 198 -19.10 -26.16 -2.57
C LEU A 198 -19.93 -26.03 -1.28
N THR A 199 -20.02 -24.82 -0.73
CA THR A 199 -20.83 -24.54 0.47
C THR A 199 -22.30 -24.88 0.22
N ASN A 200 -22.85 -24.49 -0.93
CA ASN A 200 -24.22 -24.85 -1.31
C ASN A 200 -24.41 -26.37 -1.49
N GLN A 201 -23.42 -27.07 -2.04
CA GLN A 201 -23.45 -28.54 -2.16
C GLN A 201 -23.48 -29.21 -0.77
N ILE A 202 -22.66 -28.74 0.16
CA ILE A 202 -22.64 -29.23 1.55
C ILE A 202 -24.01 -29.00 2.20
N ILE A 203 -24.57 -27.78 2.10
CA ILE A 203 -25.89 -27.47 2.66
C ILE A 203 -26.98 -28.37 2.07
N ASN A 204 -26.96 -28.62 0.75
CA ASN A 204 -27.92 -29.50 0.11
C ASN A 204 -27.74 -30.97 0.56
N PHE A 205 -26.50 -31.41 0.72
CA PHE A 205 -26.19 -32.73 1.24
C PHE A 205 -26.68 -32.88 2.69
N GLU A 206 -26.43 -31.91 3.55
CA GLU A 206 -26.94 -31.87 4.93
C GLU A 206 -28.47 -31.88 4.98
N LYS A 207 -29.14 -31.09 4.14
CA LYS A 207 -30.62 -31.13 4.01
C LYS A 207 -31.11 -32.51 3.60
N SER A 208 -30.43 -33.17 2.66
CA SER A 208 -30.81 -34.52 2.20
C SER A 208 -30.51 -35.64 3.21
N THR A 209 -29.74 -35.35 4.26
CA THR A 209 -29.29 -36.32 5.27
C THR A 209 -29.88 -36.06 6.66
N LYS A 210 -30.54 -34.92 6.89
CA LYS A 210 -31.15 -34.60 8.18
C LYS A 210 -32.33 -35.55 8.49
N PRO A 211 -32.37 -36.16 9.70
CA PRO A 211 -33.52 -36.94 10.12
C PRO A 211 -34.73 -36.04 10.36
N LEU A 212 -35.94 -36.55 10.07
CA LEU A 212 -37.19 -35.87 10.40
C LEU A 212 -37.33 -35.70 11.90
N ASP A 213 -37.79 -34.54 12.33
CA ASP A 213 -38.17 -34.32 13.72
C ASP A 213 -39.54 -34.96 13.98
N PHE A 214 -39.53 -36.19 14.48
CA PHE A 214 -40.75 -36.93 14.80
C PHE A 214 -41.57 -36.29 15.93
N GLU A 215 -40.96 -35.50 16.82
CA GLU A 215 -41.68 -34.78 17.87
C GLU A 215 -42.48 -33.63 17.28
N MET A 216 -41.85 -32.84 16.40
CA MET A 216 -42.53 -31.75 15.69
C MET A 216 -43.71 -32.26 14.85
N ILE A 217 -43.57 -33.43 14.22
CA ILE A 217 -44.61 -34.05 13.39
C ILE A 217 -45.64 -34.84 14.25
N LYS A 218 -45.43 -34.94 15.56
CA LYS A 218 -46.29 -35.65 16.52
C LYS A 218 -46.45 -37.14 16.18
N ILE A 219 -45.39 -37.77 15.68
CA ILE A 219 -45.32 -39.22 15.53
C ILE A 219 -45.14 -39.81 16.93
N THR A 220 -46.07 -40.68 17.33
CA THR A 220 -46.05 -41.34 18.64
C THR A 220 -44.94 -42.38 18.73
N PRO A 221 -44.45 -42.76 19.92
CA PRO A 221 -43.44 -43.80 20.07
C PRO A 221 -43.80 -45.11 19.35
N ARG A 222 -45.07 -45.52 19.41
CA ARG A 222 -45.55 -46.72 18.72
C ARG A 222 -45.54 -46.58 17.20
N GLU A 223 -45.88 -45.41 16.67
CA GLU A 223 -45.78 -45.13 15.24
C GLU A 223 -44.31 -45.08 14.78
N GLN A 224 -43.38 -44.57 15.61
CA GLN A 224 -41.94 -44.59 15.31
C GLN A 224 -41.41 -46.02 15.19
N GLU A 225 -41.85 -46.94 16.04
CA GLU A 225 -41.50 -48.37 15.95
C GLU A 225 -41.98 -49.00 14.64
N VAL A 226 -43.22 -48.70 14.21
CA VAL A 226 -43.74 -49.12 12.90
C VAL A 226 -42.89 -48.58 11.76
N ILE A 227 -42.54 -47.27 11.78
CA ILE A 227 -41.70 -46.64 10.76
C ILE A 227 -40.30 -47.28 10.75
N LYS A 228 -39.72 -47.55 11.93
CA LYS A 228 -38.39 -48.17 12.05
C LYS A 228 -38.34 -49.54 11.38
N VAL A 229 -39.31 -50.41 11.65
CA VAL A 229 -39.38 -51.75 11.03
C VAL A 229 -39.58 -51.62 9.52
N LEU A 230 -40.44 -50.68 9.09
CA LEU A 230 -40.68 -50.43 7.67
C LEU A 230 -39.41 -49.97 6.93
N VAL A 231 -38.65 -49.04 7.50
CA VAL A 231 -37.45 -48.44 6.90
C VAL A 231 -36.26 -49.41 6.91
N VAL A 232 -36.00 -50.07 8.06
CA VAL A 232 -34.84 -50.96 8.22
C VAL A 232 -34.95 -52.19 7.30
N ASN A 233 -36.16 -52.71 7.10
CA ASN A 233 -36.40 -53.89 6.25
C ASN A 233 -36.67 -53.53 4.78
N GLY A 234 -36.45 -52.28 4.37
CA GLY A 234 -36.60 -51.86 2.97
C GLY A 234 -38.02 -51.98 2.41
N GLY A 235 -39.06 -51.91 3.26
CA GLY A 235 -40.45 -51.96 2.83
C GLY A 235 -41.26 -53.19 3.25
N ALA A 236 -41.07 -53.65 4.49
CA ALA A 236 -41.83 -54.74 5.11
C ALA A 236 -43.36 -54.63 4.89
N THR A 237 -44.01 -55.77 4.77
CA THR A 237 -45.46 -55.94 4.68
C THR A 237 -46.12 -55.71 6.04
N GLU A 238 -47.42 -55.43 6.05
CA GLU A 238 -48.18 -55.22 7.30
C GLU A 238 -48.14 -56.45 8.22
N LYS A 239 -48.02 -57.66 7.64
CA LYS A 239 -47.85 -58.91 8.40
C LYS A 239 -46.48 -59.01 9.04
N GLU A 240 -45.42 -58.73 8.31
CA GLU A 240 -44.04 -58.76 8.84
C GLU A 240 -43.85 -57.71 9.94
N ILE A 241 -44.46 -56.53 9.79
CA ILE A 241 -44.44 -55.49 10.83
C ILE A 241 -45.24 -55.94 12.07
N ALA A 242 -46.39 -56.56 11.86
CA ALA A 242 -47.25 -57.08 12.93
C ALA A 242 -46.52 -58.16 13.75
N GLU A 243 -45.83 -59.08 13.08
CA GLU A 243 -44.99 -60.12 13.68
C GLU A 243 -43.81 -59.49 14.44
N ALA A 244 -43.07 -58.57 13.82
CA ALA A 244 -41.92 -57.92 14.43
C ALA A 244 -42.25 -57.10 15.69
N LEU A 245 -43.46 -56.53 15.77
CA LEU A 245 -43.90 -55.69 16.88
C LEU A 245 -44.90 -56.38 17.83
N ASN A 246 -45.21 -57.67 17.59
CA ASN A 246 -46.16 -58.47 18.34
C ASN A 246 -47.54 -57.80 18.53
N ILE A 247 -48.14 -57.33 17.42
CA ILE A 247 -49.48 -56.73 17.36
C ILE A 247 -50.28 -57.28 16.19
N SER A 248 -51.59 -56.99 16.14
CA SER A 248 -52.41 -57.44 15.01
C SER A 248 -52.10 -56.68 13.71
N PRO A 249 -52.23 -57.32 12.52
CA PRO A 249 -52.13 -56.62 11.24
C PRO A 249 -53.10 -55.45 11.08
N GLU A 250 -54.30 -55.54 11.65
CA GLU A 250 -55.30 -54.45 11.64
C GLU A 250 -54.84 -53.24 12.48
N THR A 251 -54.12 -53.49 13.58
CA THR A 251 -53.47 -52.44 14.37
C THR A 251 -52.36 -51.75 13.56
N VAL A 252 -51.55 -52.51 12.81
CA VAL A 252 -50.53 -51.96 11.91
C VAL A 252 -51.14 -51.10 10.81
N LYS A 253 -52.23 -51.54 10.16
CA LYS A 253 -52.98 -50.73 9.18
C LYS A 253 -53.40 -49.39 9.75
N THR A 254 -53.90 -49.39 10.99
CA THR A 254 -54.33 -48.18 11.69
C THR A 254 -53.15 -47.24 11.95
N HIS A 255 -52.02 -47.75 12.44
CA HIS A 255 -50.80 -46.96 12.58
C HIS A 255 -50.31 -46.42 11.23
N MET A 256 -50.29 -47.23 10.18
CA MET A 256 -49.87 -46.82 8.83
C MET A 256 -50.77 -45.74 8.22
N LYS A 257 -52.07 -45.74 8.52
CA LYS A 257 -53.00 -44.67 8.12
C LYS A 257 -52.68 -43.36 8.86
N ASN A 258 -52.42 -43.44 10.16
CA ASN A 258 -52.08 -42.27 10.96
C ASN A 258 -50.71 -41.69 10.57
N ILE A 259 -49.71 -42.55 10.32
CA ILE A 259 -48.38 -42.17 9.84
C ILE A 259 -48.47 -41.43 8.50
N ARG A 260 -49.19 -42.00 7.51
CA ARG A 260 -49.42 -41.35 6.21
C ARG A 260 -50.03 -39.96 6.35
N ARG A 261 -51.08 -39.85 7.18
CA ARG A 261 -51.75 -38.58 7.45
C ARG A 261 -50.82 -37.56 8.12
N LYS A 262 -50.00 -37.99 9.09
CA LYS A 262 -49.08 -37.10 9.82
C LYS A 262 -47.88 -36.67 8.98
N LEU A 263 -47.37 -37.56 8.12
CA LEU A 263 -46.27 -37.28 7.20
C LEU A 263 -46.71 -36.62 5.88
N GLY A 264 -48.02 -36.56 5.60
CA GLY A 264 -48.56 -35.94 4.39
C GLY A 264 -48.26 -36.72 3.11
N VAL A 265 -48.19 -38.05 3.20
CA VAL A 265 -47.81 -38.94 2.08
C VAL A 265 -48.89 -39.98 1.80
N ASP A 266 -48.99 -40.41 0.55
CA ASP A 266 -50.02 -41.34 0.11
C ASP A 266 -49.50 -42.78 0.04
N ARG A 267 -48.20 -42.92 -0.26
CA ARG A 267 -47.57 -44.23 -0.54
C ARG A 267 -46.64 -44.66 0.58
N LYS A 268 -46.58 -45.99 0.79
CA LYS A 268 -45.65 -46.62 1.72
C LYS A 268 -44.17 -46.32 1.38
N THR A 269 -43.84 -46.24 0.09
CA THR A 269 -42.49 -45.93 -0.41
C THR A 269 -42.05 -44.51 -0.02
N GLU A 270 -42.97 -43.54 -0.05
CA GLU A 270 -42.68 -42.16 0.35
C GLU A 270 -42.33 -42.05 1.85
N ILE A 271 -42.95 -42.89 2.70
CA ILE A 271 -42.57 -42.99 4.13
C ILE A 271 -41.12 -43.48 4.27
N ILE A 272 -40.74 -44.48 3.48
CA ILE A 272 -39.39 -45.05 3.51
C ILE A 272 -38.37 -43.98 3.11
N ASP A 273 -38.63 -43.25 2.03
CA ASP A 273 -37.73 -42.20 1.53
C ASP A 273 -37.59 -41.06 2.53
N LEU A 274 -38.71 -40.57 3.08
CA LEU A 274 -38.74 -39.49 4.06
C LEU A 274 -38.04 -39.85 5.39
N CYS A 275 -38.27 -41.06 5.88
CA CYS A 275 -37.76 -41.51 7.17
C CYS A 275 -36.43 -42.27 7.07
N ARG A 276 -35.83 -42.36 5.88
CA ARG A 276 -34.60 -43.14 5.62
C ARG A 276 -33.46 -42.74 6.55
N ASN A 277 -33.28 -41.43 6.76
CA ASN A 277 -32.19 -40.90 7.57
C ASN A 277 -32.46 -40.94 9.08
N ASN A 278 -33.70 -41.14 9.51
CA ASN A 278 -34.07 -41.28 10.93
C ASN A 278 -33.53 -42.56 11.56
N PHE A 279 -33.23 -43.56 10.75
CA PHE A 279 -32.80 -44.88 11.20
C PHE A 279 -31.52 -45.37 10.50
N LYS A 280 -30.82 -44.48 9.77
CA LYS A 280 -29.46 -44.76 9.31
C LYS A 280 -28.58 -44.98 10.54
N ILE A 281 -28.07 -46.19 10.68
CA ILE A 281 -27.00 -46.49 11.63
C ILE A 281 -25.81 -45.64 11.17
N VAL A 282 -25.50 -44.57 11.90
CA VAL A 282 -24.26 -43.81 11.71
C VAL A 282 -23.12 -44.77 12.02
N SER A 283 -22.53 -45.36 10.99
CA SER A 283 -21.24 -46.03 11.10
C SER A 283 -20.20 -44.97 11.41
N ARG A 284 -19.97 -44.79 12.72
CA ARG A 284 -18.76 -44.27 13.39
C ARG A 284 -18.26 -42.89 12.93
N SER A 285 -18.52 -41.93 13.81
CA SER A 285 -17.74 -40.73 14.07
C SER A 285 -16.25 -40.86 13.74
N TYR A 286 -15.78 -40.05 12.78
CA TYR A 286 -14.41 -39.54 12.84
C TYR A 286 -14.43 -38.39 13.86
N VAL A 287 -14.05 -38.73 15.10
CA VAL A 287 -13.52 -37.76 16.05
C VAL A 287 -12.18 -37.31 15.48
N LEU A 288 -12.11 -36.08 15.00
CA LEU A 288 -10.83 -35.36 14.91
C LEU A 288 -10.62 -34.81 16.32
N ASP A 289 -9.75 -35.48 17.08
CA ASP A 289 -9.16 -34.92 18.28
C ASP A 289 -8.27 -33.72 17.88
N ASP A 290 -8.29 -32.74 18.77
CA ASP A 290 -7.64 -31.42 18.81
C ASP A 290 -6.24 -31.29 18.18
#